data_AF-A0A7S3INK2-F1
#
_entry.id   AF-A0A7S3INK2-F1
#
_cell.length_a   1.000
_cell.length_b   1.000
_cell.length_c   1.000
_cell.angle_alpha   90.00
_cell.angle_beta   90.00
_cell.angle_gamma   90.00
#
_symmetry.space_group_name_H-M   'P 1'
#
loop_
_entity.id
_entity.type
_entity.pdbx_description
1 polymer ?
#
loop_
_entity_poly.entity_id
_entity_poly.type
_entity_poly.pdbx_seq_one_letter_code
_entity_poly.pdbx_strand_id
1 'polypeptide(L)'
;DDFDEIAEAKLSNPEIVDMHLIWEDDLIMMVCANSREYMVFDESDSEESKLLRKVSGGHKDEVTIMAFDYHLSLIATGCINGEVTLYDFEMSKIEGLLNGHTGDIT
;
A
#
# COMPACT_ATOMS: atom_id res chain seq x y z
N ASP A 1 -3.85 -34.25 -11.98
CA ASP A 1 -4.57 -33.00 -12.32
C ASP A 1 -5.12 -32.30 -11.07
N ASP A 2 -4.33 -32.22 -10.00
CA ASP A 2 -4.68 -31.56 -8.72
C ASP A 2 -3.81 -30.31 -8.47
N PHE A 3 -3.20 -29.75 -9.52
CA PHE A 3 -2.29 -28.59 -9.39
C PHE A 3 -2.96 -27.23 -9.68
N ASP A 4 -4.22 -27.22 -10.11
CA ASP A 4 -4.98 -25.99 -10.40
C ASP A 4 -5.77 -25.49 -9.18
N GLU A 5 -5.68 -26.18 -8.04
CA GLU A 5 -6.39 -25.84 -6.79
C GLU A 5 -5.47 -25.18 -5.75
N ILE A 6 -4.37 -24.55 -6.17
CA ILE A 6 -3.81 -23.46 -5.37
C ILE A 6 -4.70 -22.26 -5.67
N ALA A 7 -5.77 -22.19 -4.89
CA ALA A 7 -6.76 -21.13 -4.85
C ALA A 7 -6.20 -19.82 -5.42
N GLU A 8 -6.78 -19.38 -6.53
CA GLU A 8 -7.09 -17.96 -6.70
C GLU A 8 -7.70 -17.53 -5.39
N ALA A 9 -6.85 -17.05 -4.47
CA ALA A 9 -7.25 -16.44 -3.23
C ALA A 9 -8.06 -15.26 -3.70
N LYS A 10 -9.37 -15.49 -3.82
CA LYS A 10 -10.40 -14.57 -4.25
C LYS A 10 -9.97 -13.25 -3.69
N LEU A 11 -9.37 -12.39 -4.54
CA LEU A 11 -8.90 -11.12 -4.07
C LEU A 11 -10.19 -10.52 -3.50
N SER A 12 -10.29 -10.41 -2.18
CA SER A 12 -11.16 -9.38 -1.65
C SER A 12 -10.69 -8.17 -2.44
N ASN A 13 -11.59 -7.53 -3.17
CA ASN A 13 -11.33 -6.23 -3.72
C ASN A 13 -11.71 -5.28 -2.59
N PRO A 14 -10.87 -5.09 -1.55
CA PRO A 14 -11.17 -4.08 -0.56
C PRO A 14 -11.19 -2.75 -1.30
N GLU A 15 -12.06 -1.87 -0.85
CA GLU A 15 -12.17 -0.52 -1.41
C GLU A 15 -10.80 0.12 -1.40
N ILE A 16 -10.38 0.62 -2.57
CA ILE A 16 -9.14 1.39 -2.68
C ILE A 16 -9.44 2.76 -2.08
N VAL A 17 -8.71 3.07 -1.01
CA VAL A 17 -8.87 4.30 -0.25
C VAL A 17 -8.09 5.42 -0.91
N ASP A 18 -6.91 5.09 -1.45
CA ASP A 18 -6.02 6.07 -2.08
C ASP A 18 -5.09 5.40 -3.10
N MET A 19 -4.63 6.15 -4.09
CA MET A 19 -3.71 5.68 -5.12
C MET A 19 -2.73 6.77 -5.56
N HIS A 20 -1.47 6.38 -5.77
CA HIS A 20 -0.40 7.25 -6.21
C HIS A 20 0.35 6.60 -7.36
N LEU A 21 0.47 7.31 -8.49
CA LEU A 21 1.34 6.90 -9.59
C LEU A 21 2.73 7.48 -9.36
N ILE A 22 3.73 6.60 -9.31
CA ILE A 22 5.14 6.92 -9.17
C ILE A 22 5.79 6.60 -10.50
N TRP A 23 6.50 7.56 -11.08
CA TRP A 23 7.27 7.33 -12.29
C TRP A 23 8.66 7.94 -12.17
N GLU A 24 9.68 7.17 -12.51
CA GLU A 24 11.07 7.61 -12.57
C GLU A 24 11.78 6.83 -13.68
N ASP A 25 12.36 7.55 -14.64
CA ASP A 25 12.96 6.98 -15.86
C ASP A 25 12.00 6.01 -16.58
N ASP A 26 12.38 4.73 -16.67
CA ASP A 26 11.59 3.65 -17.30
C ASP A 26 10.67 2.92 -16.31
N LEU A 27 10.70 3.29 -15.01
CA LEU A 27 9.89 2.69 -13.97
C LEU A 27 8.56 3.43 -13.86
N ILE A 28 7.46 2.70 -14.06
CA ILE A 28 6.09 3.20 -13.82
C ILE A 28 5.47 2.26 -12.79
N MET A 29 5.17 2.79 -11.61
CA MET A 29 4.55 2.04 -10.53
C MET A 29 3.28 2.71 -10.07
N MET A 30 2.27 1.91 -9.73
CA MET A 30 1.06 2.38 -9.07
C MET A 30 1.05 1.83 -7.64
N VAL A 31 0.98 2.73 -6.65
CA VAL A 31 0.83 2.39 -5.24
C VAL A 31 -0.62 2.62 -4.84
N CYS A 32 -1.29 1.61 -4.32
CA CYS A 32 -2.69 1.69 -3.89
C CYS A 32 -2.80 1.29 -2.42
N ALA A 33 -3.55 2.03 -1.63
CA ALA A 33 -3.93 1.66 -0.27
C ALA A 33 -5.35 1.11 -0.24
N ASN A 34 -5.56 0.08 0.57
CA ASN A 34 -6.87 -0.41 0.98
C ASN A 34 -6.98 -0.35 2.51
N SER A 35 -8.05 -0.92 3.06
CA SER A 35 -8.35 -0.88 4.49
C SER A 35 -7.18 -1.24 5.43
N ARG A 36 -6.23 -2.11 5.08
CA ARG A 36 -5.13 -2.49 6.00
C ARG A 36 -3.76 -2.64 5.36
N GLU A 37 -3.69 -2.50 4.05
CA GLU A 37 -2.51 -2.79 3.28
C GLU A 37 -2.29 -1.69 2.25
N TYR A 38 -1.03 -1.50 1.86
CA TYR A 38 -0.74 -0.90 0.57
C TYR A 38 -0.18 -1.96 -0.39
N MET A 39 -0.41 -1.72 -1.67
CA MET A 39 -0.03 -2.59 -2.77
C MET A 39 0.78 -1.77 -3.76
N VAL A 40 1.77 -2.39 -4.38
CA VAL A 40 2.59 -1.77 -5.43
C VAL A 40 2.46 -2.60 -6.69
N PHE A 41 2.09 -1.96 -7.78
CA PHE A 41 1.96 -2.55 -9.10
C PHE A 41 3.02 -1.97 -10.03
N ASP A 42 3.55 -2.82 -10.91
CA ASP A 42 4.31 -2.42 -12.09
C ASP A 42 3.32 -2.16 -13.22
N GLU A 43 3.39 -0.95 -13.77
CA GLU A 43 2.56 -0.42 -14.84
C GLU A 43 3.40 -0.05 -16.07
N SER A 44 4.57 -0.68 -16.24
CA SER A 44 5.40 -0.51 -17.44
C SER A 44 4.74 -1.07 -18.70
N ASP A 45 3.84 -2.04 -18.56
CA ASP A 45 3.02 -2.58 -19.64
C ASP A 45 1.60 -1.97 -19.61
N SER A 46 1.19 -1.32 -20.70
CA SER A 46 -0.12 -0.69 -20.80
C SER A 46 -1.29 -1.67 -20.86
N GLU A 47 -1.04 -2.95 -21.13
CA GLU A 47 -2.07 -3.98 -21.24
C GLU A 47 -2.19 -4.83 -19.97
N GLU A 48 -1.18 -4.81 -19.09
CA GLU A 48 -1.10 -5.67 -17.92
C GLU A 48 -0.48 -4.97 -16.70
N SER A 49 -1.28 -4.84 -15.63
CA SER A 49 -0.81 -4.42 -14.30
C SER A 49 -0.27 -5.62 -13.52
N LYS A 50 0.99 -5.57 -13.08
CA LYS A 50 1.63 -6.66 -12.32
C LYS A 50 1.79 -6.29 -10.86
N LEU A 51 1.11 -7.02 -9.97
CA LEU A 51 1.29 -6.83 -8.53
C LEU A 51 2.70 -7.25 -8.10
N LEU A 52 3.50 -6.29 -7.66
CA LEU A 52 4.85 -6.54 -7.15
C LEU A 52 4.84 -6.87 -5.66
N ARG A 53 4.08 -6.10 -4.87
CA ARG A 53 4.14 -6.14 -3.40
C ARG A 53 2.77 -5.92 -2.77
N LYS A 54 2.53 -6.64 -1.67
CA LYS A 54 1.50 -6.30 -0.67
C LYS A 54 2.19 -6.11 0.66
N VAL A 55 1.95 -4.98 1.30
CA VAL A 55 2.59 -4.63 2.57
C VAL A 55 1.51 -4.37 3.59
N SER A 56 1.56 -5.13 4.67
CA SER A 56 0.56 -5.17 5.72
C SER A 56 1.21 -5.16 7.11
N GLY A 57 0.39 -5.13 8.16
CA GLY A 57 0.85 -5.21 9.54
C GLY A 57 1.17 -3.88 10.22
N GLY A 58 1.03 -2.75 9.50
CA GLY A 58 1.16 -1.42 10.10
C GLY A 58 -0.07 -1.01 10.92
N HIS A 59 -1.26 -1.39 10.45
CA HIS A 59 -2.53 -1.00 11.08
C HIS A 59 -3.39 -2.21 11.42
N LYS A 60 -4.08 -2.13 12.56
CA LYS A 60 -5.10 -3.11 12.97
C LYS A 60 -6.51 -2.69 12.56
N ASP A 61 -6.71 -1.38 12.42
CA ASP A 61 -7.95 -0.75 12.01
C ASP A 61 -7.81 -0.20 10.57
N GLU A 62 -8.83 0.52 10.12
CA GLU A 62 -8.96 0.94 8.72
C GLU A 62 -8.01 2.09 8.39
N VAL A 63 -7.20 1.90 7.36
CA VAL A 63 -6.44 2.95 6.68
C VAL A 63 -7.43 3.87 5.97
N THR A 64 -7.23 5.17 6.14
CA THR A 64 -8.10 6.23 5.66
C THR A 64 -7.42 7.14 4.65
N ILE A 65 -6.08 7.16 4.61
CA ILE A 65 -5.29 7.96 3.66
C ILE A 65 -3.88 7.37 3.49
N MET A 66 -3.25 7.66 2.35
CA MET A 66 -1.85 7.36 2.07
C MET A 66 -1.12 8.60 1.53
N ALA A 67 0.19 8.68 1.76
CA ALA A 67 1.04 9.65 1.11
C ALA A 67 2.38 9.01 0.75
N PHE A 68 2.97 9.43 -0.37
CA PHE A 68 4.30 9.02 -0.80
C PHE A 68 5.25 10.23 -0.83
N ASP A 69 6.42 10.08 -0.22
CA ASP A 69 7.52 11.05 -0.31
C ASP A 69 8.61 10.53 -1.25
N TYR A 70 8.81 11.23 -2.35
CA TYR A 70 9.81 10.87 -3.38
C TYR A 70 11.26 11.08 -2.94
N HIS A 71 11.51 12.01 -2.01
CA HIS A 71 12.89 12.31 -1.61
C HIS A 71 13.44 11.29 -0.62
N LEU A 72 12.57 10.79 0.26
CA LEU A 72 12.93 9.85 1.31
C LEU A 72 12.58 8.40 0.96
N SER A 73 11.97 8.14 -0.20
CA SER A 73 11.40 6.84 -0.56
C SER A 73 10.53 6.30 0.57
N LEU A 74 9.57 7.11 1.04
CA LEU A 74 8.79 6.82 2.25
C LEU A 74 7.29 6.80 1.94
N ILE A 75 6.58 5.80 2.46
CA ILE A 75 5.12 5.79 2.51
C ILE A 75 4.66 6.14 3.92
N ALA A 76 3.67 7.01 4.04
CA ALA A 76 2.90 7.19 5.26
C ALA A 76 1.45 6.75 5.03
N THR A 77 0.89 5.98 5.94
CA THR A 77 -0.55 5.67 5.95
C THR A 77 -1.19 6.10 7.26
N GLY A 78 -2.32 6.80 7.17
CA GLY A 78 -3.13 7.23 8.30
C GLY A 78 -4.28 6.27 8.56
N CYS A 79 -4.67 6.15 9.83
CA CYS A 79 -5.74 5.24 10.26
C CYS A 79 -6.89 5.97 10.97
N ILE A 80 -8.07 5.38 10.93
CA ILE A 80 -9.27 5.86 11.63
C ILE A 80 -9.08 5.96 13.16
N ASN A 81 -8.14 5.20 13.73
CA ASN A 81 -7.85 5.22 15.16
C ASN A 81 -6.84 6.33 15.56
N GLY A 82 -6.34 7.12 14.61
CA GLY A 82 -5.38 8.21 14.83
C GLY A 82 -3.91 7.80 14.75
N GLU A 83 -3.61 6.53 14.48
CA GLU A 83 -2.25 6.06 14.24
C GLU A 83 -1.78 6.41 12.82
N VAL A 84 -0.49 6.73 12.68
CA VAL A 84 0.17 6.87 11.38
C VAL A 84 1.33 5.88 11.32
N THR A 85 1.39 5.05 10.29
CA THR A 85 2.52 4.14 10.06
C THR A 85 3.40 4.68 8.95
N LEU A 86 4.71 4.70 9.19
CA LEU A 86 5.74 5.01 8.21
C LEU A 86 6.37 3.73 7.68
N TYR A 87 6.57 3.66 6.38
CA TYR A 87 7.21 2.54 5.71
C TYR A 87 8.35 3.02 4.82
N ASP A 88 9.48 2.32 4.90
CA ASP A 88 10.49 2.37 3.87
C ASP A 88 9.91 1.71 2.61
N PHE A 89 9.80 2.49 1.54
CA PHE A 89 9.21 2.05 0.29
C PHE A 89 10.07 1.00 -0.41
N GLU A 90 11.39 1.10 -0.37
CA GLU A 90 12.29 0.20 -1.10
C GLU A 90 12.32 -1.19 -0.43
N MET A 91 12.44 -1.21 0.90
CA MET A 91 12.53 -2.42 1.70
C MET A 91 11.17 -3.01 2.07
N SER A 92 10.07 -2.26 1.90
CA SER A 92 8.72 -2.67 2.33
C SER A 92 8.64 -3.01 3.81
N LYS A 93 9.29 -2.18 4.64
CA LYS A 93 9.37 -2.37 6.08
C LYS A 93 8.72 -1.22 6.81
N ILE A 94 8.13 -1.52 7.96
CA ILE A 94 7.65 -0.51 8.89
C ILE A 94 8.86 0.12 9.57
N GLU A 95 9.05 1.42 9.37
CA GLU A 95 10.12 2.22 9.98
C GLU A 95 9.66 2.82 11.32
N GLY A 96 8.37 3.10 11.47
CA GLY A 96 7.86 3.68 12.70
C GLY A 96 6.35 3.81 12.75
N LEU A 97 5.87 3.97 13.98
CA LEU A 97 4.48 4.26 14.31
C LEU A 97 4.45 5.62 15.01
N LEU A 98 3.69 6.56 14.46
CA LEU A 98 3.49 7.88 15.05
C LEU A 98 2.14 7.91 15.77
N ASN A 99 2.22 8.18 17.08
CA ASN A 99 1.06 8.28 17.96
C ASN A 99 0.97 9.70 18.50
N GLY A 100 -0.24 10.27 18.52
CA GLY A 100 -0.46 11.60 19.09
C GLY A 100 -1.81 12.20 18.74
N HIS A 101 -2.34 11.86 17.56
CA HIS A 101 -3.72 12.18 17.22
C HIS A 101 -4.67 11.32 18.07
N THR A 102 -5.79 11.92 18.48
CA THR A 102 -6.83 11.28 19.30
C THR A 102 -8.12 11.04 18.51
N GLY A 103 -8.05 11.14 17.19
CA GLY A 103 -9.15 11.01 16.24
C GLY A 103 -8.61 10.54 14.90
N ASP A 104 -9.51 10.36 13.94
CA ASP A 104 -9.20 9.86 12.61
C ASP A 104 -8.23 10.76 11.84
N ILE A 105 -7.36 10.11 11.06
CA ILE A 105 -6.50 10.78 10.07
C ILE A 105 -7.25 10.80 8.74
N THR A 106 -7.34 11.94 8.05
CA THR A 106 -8.11 12.09 6.79
C THR A 106 -7.43 13.00 5.80
#